data_AF-A0A2H0LDG2-F1
#
_entry.id   AF-A0A2H0LDG2-F1
#
_cell.length_a   1.000
_cell.length_b   1.000
_cell.length_c   1.000
_cell.angle_alpha   90.00
_cell.angle_beta   90.00
_cell.angle_gamma   90.00
#
_symmetry.space_group_name_H-M   'P 1'
#
loop_
_entity.id
_entity.type
_entity.pdbx_description
1 polymer ?
#
loop_
_entity_poly.entity_id
_entity_poly.type
_entity_poly.pdbx_seq_one_letter_code
_entity_poly.pdbx_strand_id
1 'polypeptide(L)' 'MVSRQRENVAKYLYDLSKIVLAATVVGNLVAWKQFDVLTFLLGGISGLGLFGWGYRVDGAGVE' A
#
# COMPACT_ATOMS: atom_id res chain seq x y z
N MET A 1 -4.19 -1.20 22.40
CA MET A 1 -3.60 -0.03 21.72
C MET A 1 -4.60 1.10 21.82
N VAL A 2 -4.17 2.32 22.18
CA VAL A 2 -5.04 3.51 22.21
C VAL A 2 -5.62 3.71 20.80
N SER A 3 -6.93 3.91 20.68
CA SER A 3 -7.65 4.08 19.40
C SER A 3 -6.94 5.07 18.46
N ARG A 4 -6.39 6.15 19.02
CA ARG A 4 -5.59 7.17 18.33
C ARG A 4 -4.29 6.66 17.69
N GLN A 5 -3.61 5.69 18.31
CA GLN A 5 -2.42 5.07 17.71
C GLN A 5 -2.81 4.16 16.54
N ARG A 6 -3.93 3.45 16.63
CA ARG A 6 -4.42 2.61 15.52
C ARG A 6 -4.81 3.44 14.31
N GLU A 7 -5.52 4.54 14.51
CA GLU A 7 -5.91 5.45 13.42
C GLU A 7 -4.68 6.05 12.71
N ASN A 8 -3.66 6.48 13.47
CA ASN A 8 -2.43 6.99 12.89
C ASN A 8 -1.66 5.92 12.10
N VAL A 9 -1.61 4.68 12.61
CA VAL A 9 -0.97 3.55 11.92
C VAL A 9 -1.75 3.19 10.65
N ALA A 10 -3.08 3.16 10.70
CA ALA A 10 -3.92 2.90 9.53
C ALA A 10 -3.70 3.96 8.43
N LYS A 11 -3.70 5.25 8.79
CA LYS A 11 -3.39 6.36 7.85
C LYS A 11 -2.00 6.21 7.24
N TYR A 12 -0.99 5.90 8.06
CA TYR A 12 0.37 5.68 7.60
C TYR A 12 0.47 4.52 6.60
N LEU A 13 -0.14 3.37 6.91
CA LEU A 13 -0.20 2.22 6.00
C LEU A 13 -0.94 2.55 4.69
N TYR A 14 -1.99 3.35 4.76
CA TYR A 14 -2.72 3.82 3.58
C TYR A 14 -1.85 4.68 2.67
N ASP A 15 -1.14 5.66 3.21
CA ASP A 15 -0.24 6.50 2.40
C ASP A 15 0.92 5.69 1.83
N LEU A 16 1.48 4.76 2.60
CA LEU A 16 2.53 3.86 2.13
C LEU A 16 2.04 2.97 0.99
N SER A 17 0.81 2.45 1.06
CA SER A 17 0.20 1.67 -0.02
C SER A 17 0.07 2.48 -1.32
N LYS A 18 -0.33 3.75 -1.23
CA LYS A 18 -0.44 4.65 -2.37
C LYS A 18 0.92 4.98 -2.97
N ILE A 19 1.94 5.23 -2.13
CA ILE A 19 3.30 5.51 -2.58
C ILE A 19 3.89 4.29 -3.29
N VAL A 20 3.73 3.09 -2.72
CA VAL A 20 4.20 1.84 -3.32
C VAL A 20 3.50 1.57 -4.66
N LEU A 21 2.18 1.75 -4.72
CA LEU A 21 1.43 1.66 -5.97
C LEU A 21 1.91 2.69 -6.99
N ALA A 22 2.08 3.95 -6.61
CA ALA A 22 2.57 4.98 -7.51
C ALA A 22 3.98 4.67 -8.02
N ALA A 23 4.92 4.31 -7.14
CA ALA A 23 6.30 4.01 -7.51
C ALA A 23 6.40 2.79 -8.43
N THR A 24 5.65 1.72 -8.13
CA THR A 24 5.79 0.45 -8.86
C THR A 24 4.91 0.38 -10.11
N VAL A 25 3.71 0.93 -10.08
CA VAL A 25 2.77 0.92 -11.22
C VAL A 25 3.01 2.14 -12.10
N VAL A 26 2.94 3.36 -11.56
CA VAL A 26 3.13 4.58 -12.35
C VAL A 26 4.58 4.72 -12.78
N GLY A 27 5.55 4.39 -11.92
CA GLY A 27 6.96 4.39 -12.28
C GLY A 27 7.31 3.44 -13.43
N ASN A 28 6.78 2.22 -13.44
CA ASN A 28 6.95 1.30 -14.57
C ASN A 28 6.22 1.76 -15.83
N LEU A 29 5.04 2.36 -15.70
CA LEU A 29 4.28 2.93 -16.83
C LEU A 29 5.02 4.10 -17.49
N VAL A 30 5.63 4.98 -16.70
CA VAL A 30 6.46 6.08 -17.21
C VAL A 30 7.76 5.55 -17.82
N ALA A 31 8.36 4.51 -17.24
CA ALA A 31 9.55 3.83 -17.74
C ALA A 31 9.24 2.85 -18.90
N TRP A 32 8.43 3.26 -19.89
CA TRP A 32 7.93 2.44 -21.00
C TRP A 32 8.98 1.59 -21.74
N LYS A 33 10.26 1.98 -21.73
CA LYS A 33 11.38 1.25 -22.35
C LYS A 33 12.02 0.17 -21.46
N GLN A 34 11.81 0.22 -20.16
CA GLN A 34 12.33 -0.71 -19.15
C GLN A 34 11.19 -1.24 -18.28
N PHE A 35 10.08 -1.59 -18.91
CA PHE A 35 8.93 -2.14 -18.20
C PHE A 35 9.31 -3.47 -17.55
N ASP A 36 9.45 -3.45 -16.23
CA ASP A 36 9.81 -4.62 -15.44
C ASP A 36 8.53 -5.23 -14.86
N VAL A 37 8.06 -6.29 -15.52
CA VAL A 37 6.84 -7.02 -15.17
C VAL A 37 6.89 -7.53 -13.73
N LEU A 38 8.07 -7.90 -13.24
CA LEU A 38 8.30 -8.38 -11.88
C LEU A 38 8.05 -7.28 -10.85
N THR A 39 8.60 -6.09 -11.07
CA THR A 39 8.44 -4.91 -10.22
C THR A 39 6.99 -4.44 -10.21
N PHE A 40 6.32 -4.49 -11.36
CA PHE A 40 4.90 -4.18 -11.46
C PHE A 40 4.02 -5.17 -10.68
N LEU A 41 4.25 -6.48 -10.83
CA LEU A 41 3.49 -7.52 -10.13
C LEU A 41 3.76 -7.52 -8.62
N LEU A 42 5.02 -7.48 -8.21
CA LEU A 42 5.41 -7.44 -6.80
C LEU A 42 4.93 -6.15 -6.13
N GLY A 43 5.03 -5.02 -6.83
CA GLY A 43 4.51 -3.73 -6.39
C GLY A 43 2.99 -3.70 -6.22
N GLY A 44 2.27 -4.30 -7.17
CA GLY A 44 0.81 -4.48 -7.06
C GLY A 44 0.41 -5.36 -5.87
N ILE A 45 1.06 -6.51 -5.71
CA ILE A 45 0.79 -7.44 -4.59
C ILE A 45 1.11 -6.78 -3.24
N SER A 46 2.25 -6.12 -3.12
CA SER A 46 2.66 -5.44 -1.89
C SER A 46 1.78 -4.23 -1.58
N GLY A 47 1.35 -3.47 -2.59
CA GLY A 47 0.36 -2.39 -2.45
C GLY A 47 -0.98 -2.89 -1.92
N LEU A 48 -1.51 -3.98 -2.51
CA LEU A 48 -2.75 -4.62 -2.04
C LEU A 48 -2.59 -5.22 -0.63
N GLY A 49 -1.42 -5.78 -0.32
CA GLY A 49 -1.10 -6.31 1.00
C GLY A 49 -1.08 -5.22 2.08
N LEU A 50 -0.43 -4.08 1.81
CA LEU A 50 -0.39 -2.93 2.71
C LEU A 50 -1.79 -2.31 2.89
N PHE A 51 -2.58 -2.24 1.82
CA PHE A 51 -3.96 -1.77 1.89
C PHE A 51 -4.83 -2.70 2.75
N GLY A 52 -4.76 -4.02 2.52
CA GLY A 52 -5.49 -5.02 3.30
C GLY A 52 -5.06 -5.04 4.77
N TRP A 53 -3.77 -4.84 5.03
CA TRP A 53 -3.25 -4.71 6.40
C TRP A 53 -3.79 -3.44 7.06
N GLY A 54 -3.73 -2.30 6.37
CA GLY A 54 -4.29 -1.03 6.86
C GLY A 54 -5.79 -1.15 7.16
N TYR A 55 -6.55 -1.76 6.26
CA TYR A 55 -7.98 -2.04 6.44
C TYR A 55 -8.25 -2.96 7.64
N ARG A 56 -7.43 -3.98 7.86
CA ARG A 56 -7.56 -4.86 9.04
C ARG A 56 -7.22 -4.13 10.34
N VAL A 57 -6.21 -3.27 10.33
CA VAL A 57 -5.81 -2.47 11.51
C VAL A 57 -6.90 -1.46 11.88
N ASP A 58 -7.53 -0.86 10.88
CA ASP A 58 -8.67 0.07 11.04
C ASP A 58 -9.95 -0.67 11.48
N GLY A 59 -10.30 -1.76 10.79
CA GLY A 59 -11.49 -2.57 11.04
C GLY A 59 -11.46 -3.37 12.35
N ALA A 60 -10.28 -3.77 12.84
CA ALA A 60 -10.15 -4.46 14.13
C ALA A 60 -10.44 -3.56 15.34
N GLY A 61 -10.88 -2.31 15.14
CA GLY A 61 -11.40 -1.41 16.18
C GLY A 61 -12.94 -1.36 16.26
N VAL A 62 -13.63 -2.17 15.46
CA VAL A 62 -15.11 -2.24 15.38
C VAL A 62 -15.65 -3.59 15.89
N GLU A 63 -14.87 -4.33 16.68
CA GLU A 63 -15.35 -5.49 17.47
C GLU A 63 -15.22 -5.20 18.96
#